data_AF-A0A1R4LAH2-F1
#
_entry.id   AF-A0A1R4LAH2-F1
#
_cell.length_a   1.000
_cell.length_b   1.000
_cell.length_c   1.000
_cell.angle_alpha   90.00
_cell.angle_beta   90.00
_cell.angle_gamma   90.00
#
_symmetry.space_group_name_H-M   'P 1'
#
loop_
_entity.id
_entity.type
_entity.pdbx_description
1 polymer ?
#
loop_
_entity_poly.entity_id
_entity_poly.type
_entity_poly.pdbx_seq_one_letter_code
_entity_poly.pdbx_strand_id
1 'polypeptide(L)'
;MEELTVQAFIRGEWIDIGIISFPKSSQHNFRVTELNYLSDYALEHHDKDDFHAVSLNHPVSFFFDDMGKPGWLKFLDDIMPSGASRRYWVKYLDIEDLSSDEQDYVLLKFGTMSPIGNLRIKDSLPERYEVADTLSDLVPKEVLLQELEVTASKCIDLKQRLALRGVPEQILEMPAVGLNYIPEKLTKWGLL
;
A
#
# COMPACT_ATOMS: atom_id res chain seq x y z
N MET A 1 -2.15 4.70 23.97
CA MET A 1 -3.04 5.02 22.85
C MET A 1 -2.22 4.76 21.61
N GLU A 2 -2.75 3.97 20.70
CA GLU A 2 -2.09 3.66 19.44
C GLU A 2 -2.45 4.73 18.41
N GLU A 3 -1.51 5.04 17.53
CA GLU A 3 -1.65 6.06 16.50
C GLU A 3 -1.04 5.57 15.19
N LEU A 4 -1.60 6.04 14.07
CA LEU A 4 -1.13 5.76 12.72
C LEU A 4 -1.10 7.06 11.91
N THR A 5 -0.01 7.32 11.21
CA THR A 5 0.15 8.50 10.36
C THR A 5 -0.47 8.23 9.00
N VAL A 6 -1.46 9.04 8.60
CA VAL A 6 -2.02 9.02 7.25
C VAL A 6 -1.24 9.98 6.35
N GLN A 7 -0.87 9.49 5.17
CA GLN A 7 -0.25 10.29 4.12
C GLN A 7 -1.17 10.42 2.91
N ALA A 8 -1.09 11.57 2.23
CA ALA A 8 -1.67 11.77 0.92
C ALA A 8 -0.60 11.97 -0.15
N PHE A 9 -0.82 11.41 -1.34
CA PHE A 9 0.01 11.62 -2.52
C PHE A 9 -0.49 12.85 -3.27
N ILE A 10 0.23 13.96 -3.16
CA ILE A 10 -0.16 15.25 -3.71
C ILE A 10 1.02 15.80 -4.50
N ARG A 11 0.77 16.17 -5.76
CA ARG A 11 1.78 16.79 -6.66
C ARG A 11 3.09 15.98 -6.79
N GLY A 12 3.00 14.65 -6.73
CA GLY A 12 4.16 13.77 -6.91
C GLY A 12 4.88 13.38 -5.62
N GLU A 13 4.39 13.85 -4.46
CA GLU A 13 5.04 13.60 -3.18
C GLU A 13 4.05 13.02 -2.16
N TRP A 14 4.55 12.18 -1.26
CA TRP A 14 3.80 11.69 -0.11
C TRP A 14 3.96 12.66 1.06
N ILE A 15 2.86 13.26 1.48
CA ILE A 15 2.81 14.28 2.53
C ILE A 15 2.09 13.68 3.74
N ASP A 16 2.65 13.85 4.94
CA ASP A 16 1.94 13.54 6.18
C ASP A 16 0.79 14.54 6.34
N ILE A 17 -0.46 14.06 6.38
CA ILE A 17 -1.63 14.95 6.41
C ILE A 17 -2.34 14.91 7.77
N GLY A 18 -2.22 13.81 8.51
CA GLY A 18 -2.90 13.66 9.78
C GLY A 18 -2.52 12.38 10.52
N ILE A 19 -3.07 12.26 11.72
CA ILE A 19 -2.92 11.13 12.63
C ILE A 19 -4.29 10.52 12.87
N ILE A 20 -4.36 9.20 12.72
CA ILE A 20 -5.51 8.39 13.12
C ILE A 20 -5.17 7.80 14.49
N SER A 21 -5.90 8.23 15.51
CA SER A 21 -5.72 7.77 16.88
C SER A 21 -6.76 6.71 17.24
N PHE A 22 -6.40 5.76 18.10
CA PHE A 22 -7.28 4.71 18.63
C PHE A 22 -7.42 4.92 20.14
N PRO A 23 -8.34 5.78 20.61
CA PRO A 23 -8.36 6.26 22.01
C PRO A 23 -8.56 5.15 23.04
N LYS A 24 -9.24 4.07 22.66
CA LYS A 24 -9.55 2.92 23.52
C LYS A 24 -8.61 1.73 23.31
N SER A 25 -7.49 1.91 22.59
CA SER A 25 -6.57 0.80 22.29
C SER A 25 -5.96 0.17 23.54
N SER A 26 -5.78 0.92 24.63
CA SER A 26 -5.30 0.39 25.91
C SER A 26 -6.27 -0.62 26.55
N GLN A 27 -7.53 -0.64 26.10
CA GLN A 27 -8.57 -1.57 26.52
C GLN A 27 -8.81 -2.65 25.44
N HIS A 28 -7.89 -2.81 24.48
CA HIS A 28 -8.03 -3.71 23.32
C HIS A 28 -9.27 -3.39 22.48
N ASN A 29 -9.69 -2.12 22.45
CA ASN A 29 -10.82 -1.66 21.65
C ASN A 29 -10.32 -0.69 20.57
N PHE A 30 -10.32 -1.18 19.34
CA PHE A 30 -9.87 -0.45 18.15
C PHE A 30 -11.02 0.05 17.27
N ARG A 31 -12.27 -0.13 17.72
CA ARG A 31 -13.47 0.29 16.99
C ARG A 31 -13.66 1.81 16.96
N VAL A 32 -13.12 2.51 17.96
CA VAL A 32 -13.21 3.96 18.06
C VAL A 32 -11.95 4.56 17.48
N THR A 33 -12.13 5.36 16.43
CA THR A 33 -11.05 6.05 15.73
C THR A 33 -11.31 7.55 15.72
N GLU A 34 -10.25 8.33 15.88
CA GLU A 34 -10.27 9.79 15.74
C GLU A 34 -9.28 10.20 14.65
N LEU A 35 -9.64 11.21 13.85
CA LEU A 35 -8.75 11.77 12.82
C LEU A 35 -8.38 13.19 13.18
N ASN A 36 -7.10 13.43 13.42
CA ASN A 36 -6.54 14.75 13.64
C ASN A 36 -5.63 15.11 12.48
N TYR A 37 -6.03 16.06 11.62
CA TYR A 37 -5.11 16.62 10.64
C TYR A 37 -3.94 17.32 11.35
N LEU A 38 -2.75 17.27 10.77
CA LEU A 38 -1.61 17.98 11.31
C LEU A 38 -1.89 19.47 11.32
N SER A 39 -1.53 20.20 12.38
CA SER A 39 -1.92 21.60 12.55
C SER A 39 -1.46 22.50 11.39
N ASP A 40 -0.23 22.32 10.92
CA ASP A 40 0.30 23.08 9.78
C ASP A 40 -0.45 22.75 8.48
N TYR A 41 -0.77 21.47 8.27
CA TYR A 41 -1.54 21.02 7.11
C TYR A 41 -2.98 21.55 7.15
N ALA A 42 -3.64 21.49 8.31
CA ALA A 42 -4.97 22.02 8.52
C ALA A 42 -5.03 23.54 8.31
N LEU A 43 -3.99 24.27 8.74
CA LEU A 43 -3.87 25.71 8.51
C LEU A 43 -3.83 26.06 7.01
N GLU A 44 -3.12 25.28 6.20
CA GLU A 44 -2.98 25.53 4.76
C GLU A 44 -4.21 25.10 3.94
N HIS A 45 -4.95 24.12 4.43
CA HIS A 45 -5.95 23.40 3.63
C HIS A 45 -7.34 23.34 4.27
N HIS A 46 -7.61 24.19 5.26
CA HIS A 46 -8.88 24.24 5.97
C HIS A 46 -10.09 24.24 5.03
N ASP A 47 -11.12 23.47 5.40
CA ASP A 47 -12.39 23.29 4.70
C ASP A 47 -12.31 22.63 3.31
N LYS A 48 -11.14 22.15 2.88
CA LYS A 48 -11.05 21.32 1.68
C LYS A 48 -11.61 19.92 1.94
N ASP A 49 -12.40 19.44 0.99
CA ASP A 49 -12.99 18.10 0.94
C ASP A 49 -12.52 17.29 -0.29
N ASP A 50 -11.54 17.82 -1.03
CA ASP A 50 -10.97 17.23 -2.24
C ASP A 50 -9.79 16.28 -1.92
N PHE A 51 -8.83 16.15 -2.84
CA PHE A 51 -7.64 15.29 -2.67
C PHE A 51 -6.73 15.67 -1.48
N HIS A 52 -7.00 16.79 -0.80
CA HIS A 52 -6.31 17.15 0.45
C HIS A 52 -6.93 16.47 1.69
N ALA A 53 -8.19 16.03 1.62
CA ALA A 53 -8.90 15.37 2.70
C ALA A 53 -8.80 13.84 2.60
N VAL A 54 -8.97 13.15 3.73
CA VAL A 54 -9.06 11.68 3.76
C VAL A 54 -10.38 11.17 3.16
N SER A 55 -11.41 12.01 3.15
CA SER A 55 -12.75 11.69 2.64
C SER A 55 -13.60 12.95 2.53
N LEU A 56 -14.59 12.94 1.63
CA LEU A 56 -15.64 13.95 1.54
C LEU A 56 -16.40 14.14 2.87
N ASN A 57 -16.55 13.07 3.66
CA ASN A 57 -17.25 13.13 4.96
C ASN A 57 -16.36 13.63 6.10
N HIS A 58 -15.05 13.80 5.84
CA HIS A 58 -14.06 14.23 6.81
C HIS A 58 -13.15 15.30 6.17
N PRO A 59 -13.71 16.49 5.84
CA PRO A 59 -12.93 17.59 5.30
C PRO A 59 -11.80 18.01 6.24
N VAL A 60 -10.80 18.72 5.70
CA VAL A 60 -9.67 19.21 6.48
C VAL A 60 -10.13 20.21 7.53
N SER A 61 -10.04 19.81 8.79
CA SER A 61 -10.49 20.58 9.95
C SER A 61 -9.40 20.63 11.02
N PHE A 62 -9.40 21.69 11.82
CA PHE A 62 -8.51 21.83 12.99
C PHE A 62 -8.84 20.86 14.11
N PHE A 63 -10.10 20.42 14.19
CA PHE A 63 -10.58 19.54 15.24
C PHE A 63 -11.40 18.41 14.63
N PHE A 64 -11.19 17.22 15.17
CA PHE A 64 -12.07 16.09 14.90
C PHE A 64 -13.43 16.31 15.58
N ASP A 65 -14.50 16.11 14.82
CA ASP A 65 -15.87 16.09 15.36
C ASP A 65 -16.55 14.81 14.88
N ASP A 66 -16.90 13.95 15.83
CA ASP A 66 -17.63 12.71 15.58
C ASP A 66 -19.17 12.90 15.62
N MET A 67 -19.62 14.15 15.75
CA MET A 67 -21.02 14.55 15.94
C MET A 67 -21.71 13.78 17.08
N GLY A 68 -20.94 13.42 18.12
CA GLY A 68 -21.40 12.63 19.26
C GLY A 68 -21.60 11.14 18.97
N LYS A 69 -21.04 10.63 17.87
CA LYS A 69 -21.15 9.22 17.45
C LYS A 69 -19.77 8.60 17.25
N PRO A 70 -19.08 8.21 18.34
CA PRO A 70 -17.77 7.60 18.24
C PRO A 70 -17.85 6.25 17.53
N GLY A 71 -16.92 6.00 16.62
CA GLY A 71 -16.91 4.76 15.86
C GLY A 71 -15.78 4.70 14.84
N TRP A 72 -15.90 3.73 13.94
CA TRP A 72 -14.94 3.44 12.89
C TRP A 72 -15.11 4.41 11.72
N LEU A 73 -14.02 5.07 11.33
CA LEU A 73 -13.98 5.95 10.17
C LEU A 73 -14.03 5.14 8.87
N LYS A 74 -15.12 5.29 8.11
CA LYS A 74 -15.43 4.40 6.98
C LYS A 74 -14.45 4.44 5.81
N PHE A 75 -13.76 5.55 5.60
CA PHE A 75 -12.74 5.63 4.54
C PHE A 75 -11.57 4.65 4.78
N LEU A 76 -11.36 4.18 6.02
CA LEU A 76 -10.35 3.18 6.32
C LEU A 76 -10.61 1.86 5.60
N ASP A 77 -11.89 1.53 5.38
CA ASP A 77 -12.30 0.32 4.65
C ASP A 77 -11.86 0.38 3.17
N ASP A 78 -11.68 1.59 2.61
CA ASP A 78 -11.28 1.80 1.20
C ASP A 78 -9.77 1.61 0.98
N ILE A 79 -8.95 1.84 2.01
CA ILE A 79 -7.49 1.68 1.93
C ILE A 79 -6.99 0.36 2.52
N MET A 80 -7.79 -0.30 3.37
CA MET A 80 -7.40 -1.55 4.02
C MET A 80 -7.53 -2.75 3.06
N PRO A 81 -6.64 -3.76 3.14
CA PRO A 81 -6.81 -5.02 2.43
C PRO A 81 -8.18 -5.66 2.71
N SER A 82 -8.86 -6.09 1.65
CA SER A 82 -10.17 -6.73 1.72
C SER A 82 -10.21 -8.07 0.98
N GLY A 83 -11.25 -8.87 1.21
CA GLY A 83 -11.49 -10.13 0.51
C GLY A 83 -10.32 -11.12 0.58
N ALA A 84 -9.81 -11.52 -0.59
CA ALA A 84 -8.68 -12.46 -0.67
C ALA A 84 -7.38 -11.88 -0.09
N SER A 85 -7.14 -10.59 -0.27
CA SER A 85 -5.94 -9.92 0.27
C SER A 85 -5.98 -9.89 1.79
N ARG A 86 -7.15 -9.56 2.39
CA ARG A 86 -7.35 -9.65 3.84
C ARG A 86 -7.01 -11.04 4.38
N ARG A 87 -7.58 -12.10 3.78
CA ARG A 87 -7.33 -13.49 4.23
C ARG A 87 -5.85 -13.85 4.17
N TYR A 88 -5.13 -13.40 3.14
CA TYR A 88 -3.70 -13.57 3.05
C TYR A 88 -2.97 -12.88 4.21
N TRP A 89 -3.25 -11.59 4.43
CA TRP A 89 -2.57 -10.80 5.47
C TRP A 89 -2.87 -11.28 6.88
N VAL A 90 -4.13 -11.63 7.18
CA VAL A 90 -4.53 -12.16 8.49
C VAL A 90 -3.76 -13.43 8.84
N LYS A 91 -3.59 -14.33 7.86
CA LYS A 91 -2.78 -15.54 8.04
C LYS A 91 -1.29 -15.25 8.10
N TYR A 92 -0.79 -14.36 7.24
CA TYR A 92 0.63 -14.03 7.16
C TYR A 92 1.16 -13.36 8.43
N LEU A 93 0.34 -12.50 9.05
CA LEU A 93 0.65 -11.82 10.31
C LEU A 93 0.30 -12.63 11.56
N ASP A 94 -0.26 -13.84 11.39
CA ASP A 94 -0.67 -14.73 12.49
C ASP A 94 -1.66 -14.07 13.48
N ILE A 95 -2.69 -13.40 12.93
CA ILE A 95 -3.69 -12.64 13.70
C ILE A 95 -5.11 -13.21 13.58
N GLU A 96 -5.24 -14.47 13.18
CA GLU A 96 -6.55 -15.14 12.99
C GLU A 96 -7.38 -15.17 14.28
N ASP A 97 -6.72 -15.25 15.44
CA ASP A 97 -7.36 -15.34 16.76
C ASP A 97 -7.72 -13.97 17.36
N LEU A 98 -7.29 -12.85 16.75
CA LEU A 98 -7.63 -11.51 17.23
C LEU A 98 -9.08 -11.14 16.89
N SER A 99 -9.65 -10.20 17.66
CA SER A 99 -10.96 -9.63 17.32
C SER A 99 -10.92 -8.89 15.97
N SER A 100 -12.08 -8.71 15.33
CA SER A 100 -12.15 -7.99 14.05
C SER A 100 -11.52 -6.59 14.14
N ASP A 101 -11.80 -5.87 15.24
CA ASP A 101 -11.30 -4.52 15.44
C ASP A 101 -9.76 -4.49 15.59
N GLU A 102 -9.19 -5.46 16.31
CA GLU A 102 -7.75 -5.62 16.44
C GLU A 102 -7.09 -6.01 15.12
N GLN A 103 -7.72 -6.93 14.37
CA GLN A 103 -7.25 -7.27 13.03
C GLN A 103 -7.24 -6.05 12.13
N ASP A 104 -8.28 -5.20 12.17
CA ASP A 104 -8.36 -4.00 11.34
C ASP A 104 -7.24 -3.02 11.66
N TYR A 105 -6.94 -2.79 12.94
CA TYR A 105 -5.78 -1.99 13.34
C TYR A 105 -4.46 -2.57 12.82
N VAL A 106 -4.23 -3.87 12.99
CA VAL A 106 -3.00 -4.53 12.52
C VAL A 106 -2.89 -4.47 11.00
N LEU A 107 -3.99 -4.66 10.28
CA LEU A 107 -4.04 -4.57 8.81
C LEU A 107 -3.80 -3.14 8.32
N LEU A 108 -4.31 -2.12 9.01
CA LEU A 108 -3.95 -0.74 8.72
C LEU A 108 -2.45 -0.52 8.94
N LYS A 109 -1.92 -1.00 10.06
CA LYS A 109 -0.52 -0.80 10.44
C LYS A 109 0.47 -1.51 9.53
N PHE A 110 0.15 -2.66 8.94
CA PHE A 110 1.11 -3.45 8.16
C PHE A 110 0.69 -3.74 6.72
N GLY A 111 -0.60 -3.63 6.40
CA GLY A 111 -1.17 -4.03 5.12
C GLY A 111 -1.47 -2.88 4.15
N THR A 112 -1.22 -1.62 4.52
CA THR A 112 -1.64 -0.43 3.73
C THR A 112 -0.47 0.37 3.15
N MET A 113 0.59 -0.32 2.72
CA MET A 113 1.78 0.30 2.12
C MET A 113 1.49 1.00 0.79
N SER A 114 0.63 0.39 -0.01
CA SER A 114 0.32 0.84 -1.37
C SER A 114 -1.13 0.51 -1.73
N PRO A 115 -2.10 1.07 -1.00
CA PRO A 115 -3.51 0.91 -1.35
C PRO A 115 -3.82 1.66 -2.66
N ILE A 116 -5.00 1.39 -3.20
CA ILE A 116 -5.48 2.10 -4.39
C ILE A 116 -5.87 3.52 -3.99
N GLY A 117 -5.47 4.51 -4.79
CA GLY A 117 -5.82 5.91 -4.59
C GLY A 117 -4.62 6.76 -4.17
N ASN A 118 -4.90 7.88 -3.52
CA ASN A 118 -3.89 8.86 -3.10
C ASN A 118 -3.61 8.81 -1.59
N LEU A 119 -4.17 7.88 -0.82
CA LEU A 119 -3.95 7.80 0.63
C LEU A 119 -3.14 6.56 0.99
N ARG A 120 -2.39 6.59 2.08
CA ARG A 120 -1.76 5.40 2.69
C ARG A 120 -1.48 5.61 4.17
N ILE A 121 -1.16 4.54 4.89
CA ILE A 121 -0.61 4.66 6.26
C ILE A 121 0.91 4.58 6.20
N LYS A 122 1.59 5.61 6.70
CA LYS A 122 3.05 5.71 6.71
C LYS A 122 3.70 4.58 7.51
N ASP A 123 3.11 4.22 8.64
CA ASP A 123 3.60 3.19 9.56
C ASP A 123 3.66 1.80 8.93
N SER A 124 2.91 1.58 7.84
CA SER A 124 2.96 0.32 7.11
C SER A 124 4.15 0.19 6.17
N LEU A 125 4.82 1.30 5.86
CA LEU A 125 5.96 1.29 4.95
C LEU A 125 7.08 0.41 5.51
N PRO A 126 7.70 -0.42 4.67
CA PRO A 126 8.87 -1.17 5.10
C PRO A 126 9.98 -0.19 5.44
N GLU A 127 10.89 -0.59 6.34
CA GLU A 127 12.11 0.17 6.56
C GLU A 127 12.81 0.36 5.21
N ARG A 128 13.13 1.62 4.91
CA ARG A 128 13.90 1.94 3.72
C ARG A 128 15.30 1.36 3.90
N TYR A 129 15.63 0.35 3.12
CA TYR A 129 16.99 -0.17 3.09
C TYR A 129 17.91 0.85 2.43
N GLU A 130 18.79 1.48 3.21
CA GLU A 130 19.84 2.40 2.71
C GLU A 130 20.72 1.77 1.64
N VAL A 131 20.75 0.43 1.55
CA VAL A 131 21.39 -0.30 0.45
C VAL A 131 20.89 0.18 -0.91
N ALA A 132 19.59 0.44 -1.08
CA ALA A 132 19.06 0.94 -2.34
C ALA A 132 19.69 2.28 -2.75
N ASP A 133 19.96 3.15 -1.78
CA ASP A 133 20.57 4.46 -1.99
C ASP A 133 22.10 4.35 -2.17
N THR A 134 22.78 3.47 -1.44
CA THR A 134 24.24 3.26 -1.56
C THR A 134 24.63 2.51 -2.85
N LEU A 135 23.70 1.75 -3.45
CA LEU A 135 23.90 1.15 -4.77
C LEU A 135 23.77 2.17 -5.91
N SER A 136 23.28 3.40 -5.66
CA SER A 136 23.12 4.41 -6.70
C SER A 136 24.46 4.84 -7.34
N ASP A 137 25.54 4.83 -6.56
CA ASP A 137 26.90 5.07 -7.04
C ASP A 137 27.51 3.84 -7.75
N LEU A 138 27.02 2.64 -7.43
CA LEU A 138 27.54 1.38 -7.96
C LEU A 138 27.01 1.07 -9.35
N VAL A 139 25.76 1.44 -9.63
CA VAL A 139 25.16 1.32 -10.96
C VAL A 139 24.28 2.56 -11.21
N PRO A 140 24.64 3.42 -12.18
CA PRO A 140 23.77 4.51 -12.59
C PRO A 140 22.39 3.99 -12.99
N LYS A 141 21.33 4.73 -12.63
CA LYS A 141 19.94 4.32 -12.90
C LYS A 141 19.70 3.97 -14.38
N GLU A 142 20.34 4.68 -15.30
CA GLU A 142 20.23 4.45 -16.74
C GLU A 142 20.81 3.08 -17.12
N VAL A 143 21.96 2.71 -16.54
CA VAL A 143 22.60 1.41 -16.77
C VAL A 143 21.75 0.29 -16.19
N LEU A 144 21.19 0.49 -14.99
CA LEU A 144 20.31 -0.51 -14.36
C LEU A 144 19.05 -0.76 -15.21
N LEU A 145 18.39 0.31 -15.68
CA LEU A 145 17.21 0.20 -16.53
C LEU A 145 17.55 -0.44 -17.89
N GLN A 146 18.68 -0.08 -18.48
CA GLN A 146 19.15 -0.68 -19.72
C GLN A 146 19.42 -2.19 -19.56
N GLU A 147 20.07 -2.62 -18.48
CA GLU A 147 20.29 -4.04 -18.21
C GLU A 147 18.99 -4.80 -17.92
N LEU A 148 18.00 -4.12 -17.34
CA LEU A 148 16.66 -4.67 -17.15
C LEU A 148 15.95 -4.89 -18.49
N GLU A 149 16.01 -3.93 -19.43
CA GLU A 149 15.49 -4.06 -20.81
C GLU A 149 16.19 -5.20 -21.57
N VAL A 150 17.52 -5.29 -21.45
CA VAL A 150 18.31 -6.39 -22.04
C VAL A 150 17.89 -7.74 -21.46
N THR A 151 17.66 -7.80 -20.15
CA THR A 151 17.21 -9.02 -19.47
C THR A 151 15.78 -9.39 -19.86
N ALA A 152 14.88 -8.40 -19.96
CA ALA A 152 13.51 -8.58 -20.43
C ALA A 152 13.48 -9.18 -21.84
N SER A 153 14.32 -8.67 -22.75
CA SER A 153 14.45 -9.17 -24.12
C SER A 153 14.85 -10.65 -24.18
N LYS A 154 15.72 -11.12 -23.26
CA LYS A 154 16.12 -12.53 -23.14
C LYS A 154 15.01 -13.45 -22.64
N CYS A 155 13.94 -12.89 -22.08
CA CYS A 155 12.80 -13.64 -21.53
C CYS A 155 11.65 -13.82 -22.52
N ILE A 156 11.62 -13.07 -23.65
CA ILE A 156 10.53 -13.13 -24.64
C ILE A 156 10.29 -14.57 -25.13
N ASP A 157 11.37 -15.32 -25.39
CA ASP A 157 11.33 -16.68 -25.91
C ASP A 157 11.43 -17.78 -24.82
N LEU A 158 11.32 -17.39 -23.54
CA LEU A 158 11.59 -18.30 -22.42
C LEU A 158 10.72 -19.55 -22.45
N LYS A 159 9.42 -19.41 -22.78
CA LYS A 159 8.49 -20.55 -22.87
C LYS A 159 8.96 -21.56 -23.91
N GLN A 160 9.35 -21.08 -25.09
CA GLN A 160 9.86 -21.90 -26.20
C GLN A 160 11.16 -22.59 -25.79
N ARG A 161 12.07 -21.86 -25.14
CA ARG A 161 13.35 -22.40 -24.65
C ARG A 161 13.18 -23.46 -23.56
N LEU A 162 12.14 -23.36 -22.73
CA LEU A 162 11.80 -24.36 -21.72
C LEU A 162 11.17 -25.61 -22.37
N ALA A 163 10.29 -25.42 -23.36
CA ALA A 163 9.71 -26.54 -24.13
C ALA A 163 10.80 -27.38 -24.82
N LEU A 164 11.79 -26.73 -25.44
CA LEU A 164 12.94 -27.39 -26.06
C LEU A 164 13.81 -28.18 -25.06
N ARG A 165 13.76 -27.84 -23.77
CA ARG A 165 14.47 -28.55 -22.68
C ARG A 165 13.63 -29.67 -22.06
N GLY A 166 12.44 -29.94 -22.59
CA GLY A 166 11.57 -31.03 -22.12
C GLY A 166 10.74 -30.68 -20.89
N VAL A 167 10.53 -29.40 -20.59
CA VAL A 167 9.58 -29.00 -19.54
C VAL A 167 8.17 -29.46 -19.95
N PRO A 168 7.44 -30.19 -19.09
CA PRO A 168 6.09 -30.66 -19.40
C PRO A 168 5.12 -29.55 -19.78
N GLU A 169 4.24 -29.82 -20.73
CA GLU A 169 3.20 -28.88 -21.19
C GLU A 169 2.31 -28.38 -20.04
N GLN A 170 2.03 -29.24 -19.07
CA GLN A 170 1.30 -28.88 -17.85
C GLN A 170 1.94 -27.69 -17.13
N ILE A 171 3.28 -27.64 -17.04
CA ILE A 171 4.01 -26.52 -16.42
C ILE A 171 4.05 -25.30 -17.35
N LEU A 172 4.23 -25.52 -18.66
CA LEU A 172 4.29 -24.44 -19.64
C LEU A 172 2.97 -23.67 -19.76
N GLU A 173 1.85 -24.35 -19.54
CA GLU A 173 0.50 -23.77 -19.63
C GLU A 173 -0.10 -23.37 -18.27
N MET A 174 0.64 -23.52 -17.16
CA MET A 174 0.14 -23.12 -15.83
C MET A 174 -0.17 -21.61 -15.78
N PRO A 175 -1.44 -21.20 -15.57
CA PRO A 175 -1.82 -19.78 -15.58
C PRO A 175 -1.12 -18.96 -14.50
N ALA A 176 -0.83 -19.58 -13.34
CA ALA A 176 -0.16 -18.94 -12.22
C ALA A 176 1.29 -18.51 -12.54
N VAL A 177 1.97 -19.23 -13.43
CA VAL A 177 3.34 -18.89 -13.86
C VAL A 177 3.32 -17.80 -14.93
N GLY A 178 2.29 -17.81 -15.79
CA GLY A 178 2.02 -16.73 -16.74
C GLY A 178 3.02 -16.63 -17.90
N LEU A 179 3.66 -17.74 -18.31
CA LEU A 179 4.62 -17.78 -19.42
C LEU A 179 4.01 -17.37 -20.77
N ASN A 180 2.70 -17.53 -20.94
CA ASN A 180 1.96 -17.17 -22.15
C ASN A 180 1.86 -15.66 -22.38
N TYR A 181 2.04 -14.86 -21.33
CA TYR A 181 1.80 -13.41 -21.35
C TYR A 181 3.09 -12.61 -21.13
N ILE A 182 4.26 -13.24 -21.33
CA ILE A 182 5.54 -12.58 -21.09
C ILE A 182 5.69 -11.34 -21.99
N PRO A 183 5.49 -11.40 -23.32
CA PRO A 183 5.63 -10.23 -24.18
C PRO A 183 4.72 -9.08 -23.75
N GLU A 184 3.44 -9.35 -23.50
CA GLU A 184 2.44 -8.35 -23.11
C GLU A 184 2.77 -7.71 -21.76
N LYS A 185 3.24 -8.51 -20.78
CA LYS A 185 3.67 -7.98 -19.48
C LYS A 185 4.88 -7.07 -19.62
N LEU A 186 5.90 -7.47 -20.39
CA LEU A 186 7.12 -6.70 -20.56
C LEU A 186 6.86 -5.38 -21.32
N THR A 187 6.02 -5.39 -22.36
CA THR A 187 5.56 -4.15 -23.01
C THR A 187 4.77 -3.26 -22.05
N LYS A 188 3.87 -3.82 -21.24
CA LYS A 188 3.11 -3.06 -20.24
C LYS A 188 4.02 -2.40 -19.20
N TRP A 189 5.13 -3.05 -18.86
CA TRP A 189 6.14 -2.50 -17.94
C TRP A 189 7.08 -1.49 -18.61
N GLY A 190 6.97 -1.27 -19.92
CA GLY A 190 7.83 -0.35 -20.66
C GLY A 190 9.26 -0.86 -20.89
N LEU A 191 9.45 -2.19 -20.91
CA LEU A 191 10.77 -2.83 -21.07
C LEU A 191 11.05 -3.32 -22.50
N LEU A 192 10.07 -3.22 -23.40
CA LEU A 192 10.12 -3.64 -24.82
C LEU A 192 9.46 -2.59 -25.71
#